data_AF-A0AAN5BXV4-F1
#
_entry.id   AF-A0AAN5BXV4-F1
#
_cell.length_a   1.000
_cell.length_b   1.000
_cell.length_c   1.000
_cell.angle_alpha   90.00
_cell.angle_beta   90.00
_cell.angle_gamma   90.00
#
_symmetry.space_group_name_H-M   'P 1'
#
loop_
_entity.id
_entity.type
_entity.pdbx_description
1 polymer ?
#
loop_
_entity_poly.entity_id
_entity_poly.type
_entity_poly.pdbx_seq_one_letter_code
_entity_poly.pdbx_strand_id
1 'polypeptide(L)'
;MIDKRPSQKTTIPVIEIMREKRSEDLETQIIQGLQFDSLQLPQDLLWDDAGQILFDDLCNSSVYYLTRKEKEILHKYSSDMVATIPEGSALIELGCGDTCASSGIRCQFLVSADGCTAEDTVMAAYSTESQPFRDFMLNGLQSANRILGQDVFCSSNWTFGTVFDRTRHEVQMFYTPTHDVSIYINSERRKISKGEKVAVVTSGKWPEPYFRSIVEGIGLQVLDLWTDSDQVYCTNSPPLTHHCTR
;
A
#
# COMPACT_ATOMS: atom_id res chain seq x y z
N MET A 1 5.35 -49.99 8.93
CA MET A 1 4.71 -49.02 9.85
C MET A 1 5.45 -47.71 9.71
N ILE A 2 4.82 -46.71 9.09
CA ILE A 2 5.38 -45.37 8.97
C ILE A 2 4.93 -44.63 10.23
N ASP A 3 5.90 -44.29 11.08
CA ASP A 3 5.72 -43.52 12.30
C ASP A 3 5.28 -42.09 11.92
N LYS A 4 3.96 -41.86 11.94
CA LYS A 4 3.38 -40.52 11.83
C LYS A 4 3.51 -39.84 13.19
N ARG A 5 4.64 -39.19 13.45
CA ARG A 5 4.71 -38.23 14.55
C ARG A 5 3.66 -37.14 14.29
N PRO A 6 2.81 -36.80 15.28
CA PRO A 6 1.82 -35.75 15.12
C PRO A 6 2.54 -34.41 14.89
N SER A 7 2.17 -33.69 13.84
CA SER A 7 2.62 -32.31 13.66
C SER A 7 2.03 -31.47 14.79
N GLN A 8 2.86 -31.12 15.77
CA GLN A 8 2.50 -30.09 16.73
C GLN A 8 2.31 -28.79 15.94
N LYS A 9 1.07 -28.33 15.85
CA LYS A 9 0.77 -26.96 15.42
C LYS A 9 1.33 -26.03 16.48
N THR A 10 2.54 -25.55 16.27
CA THR A 10 3.11 -24.48 17.08
C THR A 10 2.27 -23.23 16.83
N THR A 11 1.52 -22.79 17.83
CA THR A 11 0.78 -21.53 17.76
C THR A 11 1.79 -20.41 18.01
N ILE A 12 2.20 -19.71 16.95
CA ILE A 12 3.02 -18.50 17.08
C ILE A 12 2.09 -17.40 17.62
N PRO A 13 2.40 -16.75 18.75
CA PRO A 13 1.59 -15.64 19.24
C PRO A 13 1.69 -14.48 18.26
N VAL A 14 0.56 -14.06 17.69
CA VAL A 14 0.46 -12.82 16.91
C VAL A 14 0.31 -11.69 17.92
N ILE A 15 1.33 -10.84 18.00
CA ILE A 15 1.31 -9.63 18.84
C ILE A 15 1.05 -8.47 17.90
N GLU A 16 -0.15 -7.91 17.97
CA GLU A 16 -0.51 -6.71 17.21
C GLU A 16 0.09 -5.48 17.91
N ILE A 17 1.10 -4.88 17.29
CA ILE A 17 1.70 -3.64 17.79
C ILE A 17 0.94 -2.47 17.19
N MET A 18 -0.12 -2.05 17.86
CA MET A 18 -0.81 -0.82 17.50
C MET A 18 0.03 0.38 17.94
N ARG A 19 0.52 1.16 16.99
CA ARG A 19 1.04 2.49 17.26
C ARG A 19 -0.14 3.44 17.36
N GLU A 20 -0.25 4.19 18.46
CA GLU A 20 -0.98 5.47 18.43
C GLU A 20 -0.22 6.38 17.46
N LYS A 21 -0.61 6.34 16.19
CA LYS A 21 -0.14 7.27 15.18
C LYS A 21 -0.72 8.61 15.62
N ARG A 22 0.12 9.49 16.19
CA ARG A 22 -0.23 10.88 16.42
C ARG A 22 -0.25 11.61 15.07
N SER A 23 -1.10 11.16 14.15
CA SER A 23 -1.45 11.90 12.96
C SER A 23 -2.40 13.03 13.38
N GLU A 24 -2.35 14.15 12.67
CA GLU A 24 -3.45 15.11 12.75
C GLU A 24 -4.76 14.38 12.47
N ASP A 25 -5.83 14.84 13.11
CA ASP A 25 -7.15 14.25 12.90
C ASP A 25 -7.52 14.31 11.40
N LEU A 26 -8.14 13.24 10.89
CA LEU A 26 -8.43 13.11 9.46
C LEU A 26 -9.34 14.24 8.96
N GLU A 27 -10.23 14.78 9.81
CA GLU A 27 -11.05 15.94 9.46
C GLU A 27 -10.16 17.13 9.09
N THR A 28 -9.14 17.41 9.92
CA THR A 28 -8.18 18.50 9.67
C THR A 28 -7.42 18.29 8.36
N GLN A 29 -6.97 17.07 8.09
CA GLN A 29 -6.26 16.74 6.85
C GLN A 29 -7.14 16.92 5.60
N ILE A 30 -8.42 16.53 5.67
CA ILE A 30 -9.38 16.77 4.58
C ILE A 30 -9.53 18.28 4.34
N ILE A 31 -9.77 19.06 5.39
CA ILE A 31 -10.01 20.51 5.29
C ILE A 31 -8.79 21.20 4.66
N GLN A 32 -7.59 20.96 5.19
CA GLN A 32 -6.36 21.55 4.68
C GLN A 32 -6.07 21.12 3.24
N GLY A 33 -6.27 19.84 2.94
CA GLY A 33 -6.08 19.26 1.61
C GLY A 33 -6.88 19.97 0.50
N LEU A 34 -8.04 20.52 0.85
CA LEU A 34 -8.94 21.24 -0.06
C LEU A 34 -8.65 22.75 -0.14
N GLN A 35 -7.83 23.28 0.75
CA GLN A 35 -7.39 24.67 0.77
C GLN A 35 -6.12 24.91 -0.08
N PHE A 36 -5.34 23.86 -0.38
CA PHE A 36 -4.17 23.97 -1.25
C PHE A 36 -4.55 24.31 -2.70
N ASP A 37 -3.59 24.90 -3.42
CA ASP A 37 -3.69 25.11 -4.87
C ASP A 37 -3.73 23.78 -5.63
N SER A 38 -2.96 22.79 -5.16
CA SER A 38 -3.05 21.40 -5.60
C SER A 38 -3.91 20.62 -4.61
N LEU A 39 -5.17 20.36 -4.98
CA LEU A 39 -6.13 19.68 -4.12
C LEU A 39 -5.69 18.24 -3.83
N GLN A 40 -5.83 17.83 -2.57
CA GLN A 40 -5.53 16.48 -2.13
C GLN A 40 -6.45 16.03 -1.01
N LEU A 41 -6.65 14.72 -0.89
CA LEU A 41 -7.33 14.07 0.21
C LEU A 41 -6.42 12.97 0.79
N PRO A 42 -6.50 12.70 2.10
CA PRO A 42 -5.68 11.66 2.71
C PRO A 42 -6.08 10.27 2.19
N GLN A 43 -5.10 9.43 1.86
CA GLN A 43 -5.34 8.05 1.41
C GLN A 43 -6.01 7.17 2.47
N ASP A 44 -5.82 7.51 3.76
CA ASP A 44 -6.39 6.80 4.91
C ASP A 44 -7.93 6.73 4.83
N LEU A 45 -8.57 7.62 4.05
CA LEU A 45 -10.01 7.58 3.77
C LEU A 45 -10.46 6.30 3.06
N LEU A 46 -9.56 5.64 2.33
CA LEU A 46 -9.84 4.40 1.62
C LEU A 46 -9.92 3.17 2.55
N TRP A 47 -9.45 3.29 3.79
CA TRP A 47 -9.14 2.16 4.68
C TRP A 47 -9.98 2.14 5.96
N ASP A 48 -11.21 2.63 5.90
CA ASP A 48 -12.18 2.35 6.97
C ASP A 48 -12.69 0.91 6.90
N ASP A 49 -13.54 0.50 7.86
CA ASP A 49 -14.04 -0.88 7.94
C ASP A 49 -14.66 -1.38 6.62
N ALA A 50 -15.41 -0.51 5.92
CA ALA A 50 -15.99 -0.82 4.62
C ALA A 50 -14.92 -0.88 3.52
N GLY A 51 -13.98 0.06 3.55
CA GLY A 51 -12.84 0.13 2.65
C GLY A 51 -11.97 -1.12 2.69
N GLN A 52 -11.73 -1.68 3.88
CA GLN A 52 -10.98 -2.92 4.03
C GLN A 52 -11.66 -4.09 3.31
N ILE A 53 -12.99 -4.25 3.48
CA ILE A 53 -13.75 -5.31 2.80
C ILE A 53 -13.66 -5.13 1.27
N LEU A 54 -13.82 -3.90 0.78
CA LEU A 54 -13.71 -3.59 -0.65
C LEU A 54 -12.30 -3.85 -1.20
N PHE A 55 -11.27 -3.58 -0.40
CA PHE A 55 -9.89 -3.88 -0.77
C PHE A 55 -9.62 -5.39 -0.82
N ASP A 56 -10.18 -6.16 0.11
CA ASP A 56 -10.08 -7.61 0.10
C ASP A 56 -10.74 -8.20 -1.17
N ASP A 57 -11.91 -7.68 -1.56
CA ASP A 57 -12.59 -8.05 -2.80
C ASP A 57 -11.74 -7.70 -4.04
N LEU A 58 -11.14 -6.50 -4.06
CA LEU A 58 -10.21 -6.09 -5.11
C LEU A 58 -9.01 -7.05 -5.20
N CYS A 59 -8.39 -7.38 -4.07
CA CYS A 59 -7.25 -8.30 -3.99
C CYS A 59 -7.56 -9.71 -4.49
N ASN A 60 -8.81 -10.15 -4.38
CA ASN A 60 -9.27 -11.45 -4.86
C ASN A 60 -9.79 -11.40 -6.32
N SER A 61 -9.96 -10.20 -6.89
CA SER A 61 -10.40 -10.03 -8.27
C SER A 61 -9.34 -10.49 -9.28
N SER A 62 -9.76 -10.90 -10.48
CA SER A 62 -8.83 -11.28 -11.56
C SER A 62 -8.05 -10.11 -12.14
N VAL A 63 -8.54 -8.88 -11.98
CA VAL A 63 -7.91 -7.67 -12.55
C VAL A 63 -6.71 -7.20 -11.73
N TYR A 64 -6.72 -7.38 -10.40
CA TYR A 64 -5.64 -6.93 -9.52
C TYR A 64 -4.58 -8.03 -9.35
N TYR A 65 -3.51 -7.97 -10.14
CA TYR A 65 -2.52 -9.06 -10.15
C TYR A 65 -1.61 -9.10 -8.92
N LEU A 66 -1.41 -7.97 -8.23
CA LEU A 66 -0.37 -7.79 -7.20
C LEU A 66 -0.46 -8.86 -6.12
N THR A 67 -1.63 -9.04 -5.52
CA THR A 67 -1.86 -10.03 -4.46
C THR A 67 -1.64 -11.46 -4.94
N ARG A 68 -2.00 -11.77 -6.19
CA ARG A 68 -1.79 -13.12 -6.75
C ARG A 68 -0.30 -13.40 -6.94
N LYS A 69 0.46 -12.42 -7.43
CA LYS A 69 1.91 -12.55 -7.64
C LYS A 69 2.67 -12.66 -6.32
N GLU A 70 2.29 -11.88 -5.32
CA GLU A 70 2.86 -12.03 -3.97
C GLU A 70 2.57 -13.41 -3.38
N LYS A 71 1.32 -13.89 -3.46
CA LYS A 71 0.94 -15.24 -3.01
C LYS A 71 1.71 -16.33 -3.76
N GLU A 72 1.92 -16.19 -5.06
CA GLU A 72 2.72 -17.13 -5.87
C GLU A 72 4.14 -17.26 -5.32
N ILE A 73 4.80 -16.14 -5.05
CA ILE A 73 6.16 -16.10 -4.50
C ILE A 73 6.20 -16.76 -3.12
N LEU A 74 5.29 -16.38 -2.22
CA LEU A 74 5.23 -16.95 -0.87
C LEU A 74 4.97 -18.45 -0.90
N HIS A 75 4.04 -18.92 -1.75
CA HIS A 75 3.79 -20.34 -1.89
C HIS A 75 5.01 -21.11 -2.41
N LYS A 76 5.72 -20.54 -3.39
CA LYS A 76 6.86 -21.19 -4.03
C LYS A 76 8.12 -21.20 -3.16
N TYR A 77 8.38 -20.12 -2.43
CA TYR A 77 9.66 -19.88 -1.76
C TYR A 77 9.59 -19.83 -0.24
N SER A 78 8.42 -19.98 0.38
CA SER A 78 8.29 -19.94 1.85
C SER A 78 9.27 -20.86 2.59
N SER A 79 9.53 -22.07 2.08
CA SER A 79 10.49 -22.99 2.71
C SER A 79 11.93 -22.47 2.62
N ASP A 80 12.32 -21.90 1.49
CA ASP A 80 13.64 -21.31 1.28
C ASP A 80 13.81 -20.05 2.13
N MET A 81 12.78 -19.19 2.18
CA MET A 81 12.74 -18.00 3.03
C MET A 81 12.88 -18.38 4.52
N VAL A 82 12.16 -19.40 4.99
CA VAL A 82 12.25 -19.84 6.39
C VAL A 82 13.64 -20.41 6.70
N ALA A 83 14.31 -21.05 5.74
CA ALA A 83 15.65 -21.61 5.94
C ALA A 83 16.74 -20.53 6.18
N THR A 84 16.49 -19.27 5.82
CA THR A 84 17.43 -18.16 6.06
C THR A 84 17.21 -17.45 7.40
N ILE A 85 16.08 -17.73 8.05
CA ILE A 85 15.69 -17.14 9.34
C ILE A 85 16.28 -17.98 10.48
N PRO A 86 17.10 -17.40 11.38
CA PRO A 86 17.65 -18.12 12.52
C PRO A 86 16.57 -18.70 13.44
N GLU A 87 16.84 -19.86 14.03
CA GLU A 87 15.98 -20.43 15.07
C GLU A 87 15.84 -19.46 16.26
N GLY A 88 14.62 -19.31 16.77
CA GLY A 88 14.31 -18.37 17.86
C GLY A 88 14.01 -16.94 17.41
N SER A 89 13.98 -16.66 16.10
CA SER A 89 13.48 -15.39 15.57
C SER A 89 11.97 -15.22 15.80
N ALA A 90 11.55 -13.96 15.95
CA ALA A 90 10.14 -13.56 15.91
C ALA A 90 9.79 -13.01 14.52
N LEU A 91 8.61 -13.34 14.00
CA LEU A 91 8.06 -12.70 12.81
C LEU A 91 7.25 -11.49 13.24
N ILE A 92 7.59 -10.32 12.69
CA ILE A 92 6.84 -9.08 12.87
C ILE A 92 6.34 -8.69 11.48
N GLU A 93 5.02 -8.67 11.30
CA GLU A 93 4.41 -8.18 10.08
C GLU A 93 4.22 -6.67 10.22
N LEU A 94 4.94 -5.90 9.39
CA LEU A 94 4.86 -4.45 9.40
C LEU A 94 3.67 -3.98 8.54
N GLY A 95 2.47 -4.09 9.10
CA GLY A 95 1.24 -3.50 8.54
C GLY A 95 1.03 -2.02 8.92
N CYS A 96 1.82 -1.46 9.84
CA CYS A 96 1.72 -0.06 10.26
C CYS A 96 3.01 0.51 10.89
N GLY A 97 4.04 0.75 10.06
CA GLY A 97 5.06 1.76 10.38
C GLY A 97 6.35 1.30 11.07
N ASP A 98 7.35 2.17 10.89
CA ASP A 98 8.77 2.03 11.24
C ASP A 98 9.05 1.76 12.71
N THR A 99 9.97 0.82 13.01
CA THR A 99 10.95 0.92 14.13
C THR A 99 11.86 -0.30 14.20
N CYS A 100 13.09 -0.21 13.69
CA CYS A 100 14.16 -1.19 13.99
C CYS A 100 15.57 -0.58 14.08
N ALA A 101 15.76 0.69 13.68
CA ALA A 101 17.11 1.24 13.52
C ALA A 101 17.86 1.61 14.82
N SER A 102 17.22 1.62 15.99
CA SER A 102 17.77 2.30 17.18
C SER A 102 18.21 1.38 18.33
N SER A 103 18.03 0.06 18.24
CA SER A 103 18.11 -0.85 19.40
C SER A 103 19.30 -1.82 19.40
N GLY A 104 20.16 -1.82 18.38
CA GLY A 104 21.28 -2.76 18.28
C GLY A 104 20.86 -4.23 18.10
N ILE A 105 19.57 -4.46 17.81
CA ILE A 105 18.99 -5.77 17.55
C ILE A 105 19.31 -6.15 16.09
N ARG A 106 19.82 -7.37 15.89
CA ARG A 106 19.96 -7.93 14.54
C ARG A 106 18.55 -8.27 14.02
N CYS A 107 18.06 -7.48 13.07
CA CYS A 107 16.82 -7.74 12.35
C CYS A 107 17.13 -8.17 10.91
N GLN A 108 16.24 -9.02 10.37
CA GLN A 108 16.09 -9.23 8.94
C GLN A 108 14.70 -8.74 8.57
N PHE A 109 14.56 -8.12 7.41
CA PHE A 109 13.26 -7.72 6.89
C PHE A 109 12.83 -8.68 5.81
N LEU A 110 11.55 -8.84 5.57
CA LEU A 110 11.05 -9.38 4.33
C LEU A 110 10.27 -8.26 3.67
N VAL A 111 10.77 -7.74 2.56
CA VAL A 111 10.14 -6.61 1.87
C VAL A 111 9.62 -7.07 0.52
N SER A 112 8.31 -6.99 0.32
CA SER A 112 7.69 -7.14 -1.00
C SER A 112 7.58 -5.80 -1.71
N ALA A 113 7.89 -5.79 -3.00
CA ALA A 113 7.74 -4.62 -3.85
C ALA A 113 7.27 -5.03 -5.25
N ASP A 114 6.27 -4.31 -5.76
CA ASP A 114 5.82 -4.43 -7.14
C ASP A 114 6.84 -3.78 -8.07
N GLY A 115 7.56 -4.58 -8.86
CA GLY A 115 8.58 -4.15 -9.81
C GLY A 115 8.08 -3.99 -11.24
N CYS A 116 6.77 -4.06 -11.50
CA CYS A 116 6.22 -4.04 -12.85
C CYS A 116 6.49 -2.73 -13.57
N THR A 117 7.11 -2.82 -14.75
CA THR A 117 7.32 -1.68 -15.66
C THR A 117 6.43 -1.73 -16.90
N ALA A 118 5.72 -2.84 -17.12
CA ALA A 118 4.80 -2.99 -18.24
C ALA A 118 3.53 -2.18 -17.99
N GLU A 119 3.45 -0.98 -18.58
CA GLU A 119 2.37 -0.03 -18.33
C GLU A 119 0.98 -0.63 -18.59
N ASP A 120 0.79 -1.42 -19.64
CA ASP A 120 -0.50 -2.04 -19.93
C ASP A 120 -0.95 -2.99 -18.79
N THR A 121 -0.01 -3.78 -18.26
CA THR A 121 -0.25 -4.68 -17.12
C THR A 121 -0.56 -3.89 -15.86
N VAL A 122 0.22 -2.84 -15.60
CA VAL A 122 -0.01 -1.95 -14.45
C VAL A 122 -1.39 -1.31 -14.58
N MET A 123 -1.70 -0.63 -15.68
CA MET A 123 -2.94 0.10 -15.87
C MET A 123 -4.17 -0.82 -15.91
N ALA A 124 -4.03 -2.08 -16.33
CA ALA A 124 -5.10 -3.06 -16.20
C ALA A 124 -5.49 -3.32 -14.73
N ALA A 125 -4.52 -3.34 -13.81
CA ALA A 125 -4.77 -3.51 -12.38
C ALA A 125 -5.43 -2.30 -11.73
N TYR A 126 -5.20 -1.10 -12.27
CA TYR A 126 -5.76 0.17 -11.79
C TYR A 126 -6.84 0.71 -12.74
N SER A 127 -7.51 -0.17 -13.49
CA SER A 127 -8.50 0.25 -14.49
C SER A 127 -9.73 0.89 -13.86
N THR A 128 -10.13 2.07 -14.33
CA THR A 128 -11.37 2.76 -13.90
C THR A 128 -12.64 2.00 -14.26
N GLU A 129 -12.55 1.02 -15.17
CA GLU A 129 -13.67 0.17 -15.59
C GLU A 129 -13.85 -1.05 -14.68
N SER A 130 -12.90 -1.31 -13.77
CA SER A 130 -13.02 -2.36 -12.75
C SER A 130 -14.03 -1.95 -11.69
N GLN A 131 -15.13 -2.71 -11.56
CA GLN A 131 -16.14 -2.46 -10.54
C GLN A 131 -15.58 -2.56 -9.11
N PRO A 132 -14.83 -3.63 -8.71
CA PRO A 132 -14.24 -3.69 -7.38
C PRO A 132 -13.31 -2.51 -7.07
N PHE A 133 -12.52 -2.07 -8.06
CA PHE A 133 -11.61 -0.95 -7.87
C PHE A 133 -12.36 0.39 -7.77
N ARG A 134 -13.43 0.55 -8.57
CA ARG A 134 -14.32 1.71 -8.48
C ARG A 134 -14.99 1.82 -7.13
N ASP A 135 -15.51 0.71 -6.61
CA ASP A 135 -16.19 0.69 -5.32
C ASP A 135 -15.22 1.05 -4.19
N PHE A 136 -14.02 0.46 -4.20
CA PHE A 136 -12.93 0.81 -3.27
C PHE A 136 -12.55 2.29 -3.35
N MET A 137 -12.30 2.81 -4.56
CA MET A 137 -11.89 4.21 -4.74
C MET A 137 -12.99 5.18 -4.31
N LEU A 138 -14.25 4.95 -4.66
CA LEU A 138 -15.35 5.86 -4.31
C LEU A 138 -15.77 5.77 -2.84
N ASN A 139 -15.43 4.70 -2.13
CA ASN A 139 -15.58 4.64 -0.67
C ASN A 139 -14.82 5.77 0.04
N GLY A 140 -13.65 6.19 -0.46
CA GLY A 140 -12.88 7.28 0.15
C GLY A 140 -13.65 8.61 0.25
N LEU A 141 -14.47 8.94 -0.75
CA LEU A 141 -15.34 10.13 -0.69
C LEU A 141 -16.49 9.95 0.31
N GLN A 142 -17.02 8.73 0.44
CA GLN A 142 -18.05 8.42 1.44
C GLN A 142 -17.47 8.50 2.86
N SER A 143 -16.25 8.00 3.05
CA SER A 143 -15.50 8.10 4.30
C SER A 143 -15.26 9.55 4.69
N ALA A 144 -14.86 10.40 3.72
CA ALA A 144 -14.72 11.84 3.96
C ALA A 144 -16.04 12.48 4.42
N ASN A 145 -17.18 12.14 3.81
CA ASN A 145 -18.49 12.64 4.25
C ASN A 145 -18.84 12.21 5.68
N ARG A 146 -18.54 10.95 6.03
CA ARG A 146 -18.74 10.41 7.39
C ARG A 146 -17.90 11.18 8.42
N ILE A 147 -16.62 11.40 8.13
CA ILE A 147 -15.69 12.12 9.02
C ILE A 147 -16.10 13.58 9.20
N LEU A 148 -16.47 14.26 8.11
CA LEU A 148 -16.93 15.65 8.17
C LEU A 148 -18.34 15.79 8.79
N GLY A 149 -19.10 14.70 8.91
CA GLY A 149 -20.50 14.72 9.36
C GLY A 149 -21.46 15.40 8.38
N GLN A 150 -21.10 15.50 7.10
CA GLN A 150 -21.89 16.16 6.04
C GLN A 150 -21.61 15.58 4.65
N ASP A 151 -22.63 15.58 3.79
CA ASP A 151 -22.56 15.07 2.42
C ASP A 151 -21.94 16.09 1.45
N VAL A 152 -20.65 16.38 1.62
CA VAL A 152 -19.90 17.34 0.81
C VAL A 152 -19.56 16.78 -0.57
N PHE A 153 -19.24 15.48 -0.63
CA PHE A 153 -18.90 14.75 -1.83
C PHE A 153 -20.10 13.91 -2.29
N CYS A 154 -21.03 14.53 -3.03
CA CYS A 154 -22.17 13.80 -3.60
C CYS A 154 -21.71 12.85 -4.72
N SER A 155 -21.88 11.54 -4.54
CA SER A 155 -21.31 10.50 -5.42
C SER A 155 -21.68 10.64 -6.89
N SER A 156 -22.86 11.18 -7.24
CA SER A 156 -23.26 11.43 -8.63
C SER A 156 -22.42 12.53 -9.33
N ASN A 157 -21.75 13.36 -8.55
CA ASN A 157 -21.01 14.52 -9.03
C ASN A 157 -19.52 14.23 -9.16
N TRP A 158 -19.06 13.05 -8.72
CA TRP A 158 -17.64 12.70 -8.64
C TRP A 158 -17.36 11.39 -9.36
N THR A 159 -16.19 11.33 -9.97
CA THR A 159 -15.57 10.10 -10.46
C THR A 159 -14.11 10.09 -9.98
N PHE A 160 -13.38 9.06 -10.37
CA PHE A 160 -11.94 8.98 -10.16
C PHE A 160 -11.22 8.69 -11.48
N GLY A 161 -9.91 8.90 -11.48
CA GLY A 161 -9.03 8.59 -12.60
C GLY A 161 -7.69 8.07 -12.10
N THR A 162 -6.99 7.41 -13.01
CA THR A 162 -5.67 6.83 -12.77
C THR A 162 -4.73 7.20 -13.91
N VAL A 163 -3.48 7.53 -13.58
CA VAL A 163 -2.44 7.82 -14.56
C VAL A 163 -1.15 7.13 -14.13
N PHE A 164 -0.46 6.47 -15.05
CA PHE A 164 0.91 5.99 -14.82
C PHE A 164 1.91 7.10 -15.14
N ASP A 165 2.59 7.61 -14.12
CA ASP A 165 3.71 8.54 -14.28
C ASP A 165 4.99 7.74 -14.55
N ARG A 166 5.41 7.71 -15.81
CA ARG A 166 6.63 7.01 -16.25
C ARG A 166 7.92 7.60 -15.68
N THR A 167 7.91 8.87 -15.28
CA THR A 167 9.10 9.54 -14.73
C THR A 167 9.30 9.15 -13.27
N ARG A 168 8.19 9.08 -12.52
CA ARG A 168 8.19 8.70 -11.11
C ARG A 168 8.02 7.21 -10.87
N HIS A 169 7.72 6.45 -11.92
CA HIS A 169 7.39 5.02 -11.86
C HIS A 169 6.27 4.73 -10.87
N GLU A 170 5.17 5.50 -10.93
CA GLU A 170 4.05 5.34 -10.00
C GLU A 170 2.70 5.46 -10.71
N VAL A 171 1.69 4.77 -10.19
CA VAL A 171 0.30 5.05 -10.55
C VAL A 171 -0.23 6.12 -9.62
N GLN A 172 -0.73 7.23 -10.17
CA GLN A 172 -1.41 8.29 -9.46
C GLN A 172 -2.92 8.10 -9.56
N MET A 173 -3.59 8.10 -8.42
CA MET A 173 -5.05 8.01 -8.33
C MET A 173 -5.59 9.34 -7.78
N PHE A 174 -6.67 9.81 -8.37
CA PHE A 174 -7.27 11.10 -8.05
C PHE A 174 -8.78 11.09 -8.28
N TYR A 175 -9.52 11.91 -7.54
CA TYR A 175 -10.93 12.21 -7.83
C TYR A 175 -11.05 13.38 -8.79
N THR A 176 -12.13 13.39 -9.58
CA THR A 176 -12.51 14.56 -10.39
C THR A 176 -14.02 14.77 -10.35
N PRO A 177 -14.50 16.02 -10.32
CA PRO A 177 -15.92 16.26 -10.41
C PRO A 177 -16.38 16.21 -11.88
N THR A 178 -17.60 15.71 -12.11
CA THR A 178 -18.19 15.52 -13.45
C THR A 178 -18.73 16.82 -14.06
N HIS A 179 -18.88 17.85 -13.24
CA HIS A 179 -19.24 19.23 -13.57
C HIS A 179 -18.61 20.17 -12.53
N ASP A 180 -18.74 21.49 -12.71
CA ASP A 180 -18.26 22.44 -11.70
C ASP A 180 -19.05 22.27 -10.40
N VAL A 181 -18.36 22.05 -9.29
CA VAL A 181 -18.97 21.86 -7.97
C VAL A 181 -18.57 22.98 -7.01
N SER A 182 -19.39 23.20 -6.00
CA SER A 182 -19.06 24.05 -4.86
C SER A 182 -19.28 23.25 -3.60
N ILE A 183 -18.20 23.01 -2.88
CA ILE A 183 -18.22 22.34 -1.60
C ILE A 183 -18.19 23.37 -0.47
N TYR A 184 -18.87 23.09 0.62
CA TYR A 184 -18.92 23.95 1.80
C TYR A 184 -18.34 23.20 2.98
N ILE A 185 -17.31 23.78 3.59
CA ILE A 185 -16.63 23.20 4.75
C ILE A 185 -16.44 24.35 5.74
N ASN A 186 -16.91 24.19 6.97
CA ASN A 186 -16.87 25.25 7.99
C ASN A 186 -17.43 26.61 7.51
N SER A 187 -18.47 26.58 6.68
CA SER A 187 -19.08 27.75 6.02
C SER A 187 -18.20 28.46 4.96
N GLU A 188 -17.01 27.96 4.67
CA GLU A 188 -16.19 28.40 3.55
C GLU A 188 -16.58 27.65 2.28
N ARG A 189 -16.78 28.41 1.19
CA ARG A 189 -17.09 27.84 -0.11
C ARG A 189 -15.80 27.62 -0.90
N ARG A 190 -15.54 26.38 -1.29
CA ARG A 190 -14.51 26.04 -2.28
C ARG A 190 -15.17 25.64 -3.60
N LYS A 191 -14.78 26.31 -4.70
CA LYS A 191 -15.15 25.91 -6.06
C LYS A 191 -14.11 24.95 -6.59
N ILE A 192 -14.56 23.87 -7.21
CA ILE A 192 -13.71 22.89 -7.88
C ILE A 192 -14.27 22.71 -9.29
N SER A 193 -13.44 22.95 -10.29
CA SER A 193 -13.87 22.95 -11.69
C SER A 193 -14.04 21.53 -12.20
N LYS A 194 -14.91 21.32 -13.17
CA LYS A 194 -15.05 20.03 -13.86
C LYS A 194 -13.68 19.48 -14.28
N GLY A 195 -13.39 18.23 -13.92
CA GLY A 195 -12.15 17.56 -14.30
C GLY A 195 -10.90 17.98 -13.51
N GLU A 196 -11.01 18.95 -12.60
CA GLU A 196 -9.92 19.31 -11.68
C GLU A 196 -9.59 18.11 -10.78
N LYS A 197 -8.29 17.80 -10.66
CA LYS A 197 -7.82 16.61 -9.96
C LYS A 197 -7.66 16.88 -8.47
N VAL A 198 -8.25 16.02 -7.67
CA VAL A 198 -8.02 15.93 -6.23
C VAL A 198 -7.19 14.67 -5.98
N ALA A 199 -5.89 14.82 -5.72
CA ALA A 199 -5.00 13.69 -5.51
C ALA A 199 -5.41 12.89 -4.26
N VAL A 200 -5.26 11.57 -4.27
CA VAL A 200 -5.57 10.74 -3.09
C VAL A 200 -4.47 9.76 -2.75
N VAL A 201 -3.99 8.97 -3.71
CA VAL A 201 -2.97 7.96 -3.45
C VAL A 201 -2.05 7.79 -4.64
N THR A 202 -0.78 7.49 -4.36
CA THR A 202 0.18 7.03 -5.37
C THR A 202 0.62 5.61 -5.05
N SER A 203 0.93 4.82 -6.08
CA SER A 203 1.42 3.45 -5.94
C SER A 203 2.67 3.28 -6.78
N GLY A 204 3.82 3.29 -6.12
CA GLY A 204 5.14 3.15 -6.74
C GLY A 204 5.37 1.76 -7.33
N LYS A 205 6.20 1.72 -8.37
CA LYS A 205 6.75 0.53 -9.01
C LYS A 205 8.26 0.56 -8.82
N TRP A 206 8.80 -0.52 -8.30
CA TRP A 206 10.17 -0.62 -7.80
C TRP A 206 10.91 -1.77 -8.50
N PRO A 207 11.34 -1.58 -9.76
CA PRO A 207 12.10 -2.58 -10.48
C PRO A 207 13.36 -2.96 -9.69
N GLU A 208 13.75 -4.22 -9.75
CA GLU A 208 14.82 -4.78 -8.92
C GLU A 208 16.10 -3.92 -8.83
N PRO A 209 16.65 -3.38 -9.94
CA PRO A 209 17.87 -2.57 -9.85
C PRO A 209 17.67 -1.29 -9.03
N TYR A 210 16.48 -0.68 -9.14
CA TYR A 210 16.13 0.52 -8.40
C TYR A 210 15.86 0.21 -6.93
N PHE A 211 15.08 -0.85 -6.66
CA PHE A 211 14.81 -1.31 -5.29
C PHE A 211 16.11 -1.64 -4.54
N ARG A 212 17.01 -2.41 -5.17
CA ARG A 212 18.33 -2.73 -4.62
C ARG A 212 19.13 -1.48 -4.30
N SER A 213 19.13 -0.48 -5.19
CA SER A 213 19.87 0.76 -4.99
C SER A 213 19.41 1.53 -3.74
N ILE A 214 18.12 1.47 -3.40
CA ILE A 214 17.55 2.12 -2.22
C ILE A 214 17.96 1.35 -0.96
N VAL A 215 17.79 0.03 -0.95
CA VAL A 215 18.17 -0.84 0.18
C VAL A 215 19.66 -0.67 0.50
N GLU A 216 20.52 -0.75 -0.52
CA GLU A 216 21.97 -0.56 -0.37
C GLU A 216 22.32 0.87 0.05
N GLY A 217 21.61 1.87 -0.50
CA GLY A 217 21.79 3.28 -0.15
C GLY A 217 21.48 3.61 1.32
N ILE A 218 20.59 2.86 1.97
CA ILE A 218 20.28 3.02 3.41
C ILE A 218 21.14 2.12 4.31
N GLY A 219 22.18 1.48 3.76
CA GLY A 219 23.11 0.64 4.53
C GLY A 219 22.55 -0.75 4.88
N LEU A 220 21.53 -1.20 4.16
CA LEU A 220 21.05 -2.58 4.19
C LEU A 220 21.67 -3.34 3.01
N GLN A 221 22.00 -4.61 3.18
CA GLN A 221 22.44 -5.46 2.06
C GLN A 221 21.24 -6.29 1.57
N VAL A 222 21.17 -6.75 0.34
CA VAL A 222 20.16 -7.76 -0.06
C VAL A 222 20.79 -9.16 0.09
N LEU A 223 20.27 -10.02 0.97
CA LEU A 223 20.70 -11.42 1.11
C LEU A 223 20.16 -12.29 -0.02
N ASP A 224 18.85 -12.24 -0.19
CA ASP A 224 18.10 -13.09 -1.10
C ASP A 224 17.05 -12.27 -1.83
N LEU A 225 16.77 -12.66 -3.07
CA LEU A 225 15.78 -12.08 -3.96
C LEU A 225 14.90 -13.21 -4.52
N TRP A 226 13.60 -13.12 -4.29
CA TRP A 226 12.61 -14.02 -4.87
C TRP A 226 11.67 -13.24 -5.78
N THR A 227 11.29 -13.84 -6.90
CA THR A 227 10.40 -13.20 -7.87
C THR A 227 9.39 -14.19 -8.43
N ASP A 228 8.26 -13.67 -8.92
CA ASP A 228 7.22 -14.47 -9.54
C ASP A 228 7.68 -15.00 -10.91
N SER A 229 6.88 -15.89 -11.53
CA SER A 229 7.20 -16.47 -12.84
C SER A 229 7.51 -15.45 -13.93
N ASP A 230 6.94 -14.25 -13.83
CA ASP A 230 7.02 -13.23 -14.87
C ASP A 230 8.12 -12.19 -14.56
N GLN A 231 8.82 -12.33 -13.43
CA GLN A 231 9.83 -11.40 -12.91
C GLN A 231 9.34 -9.97 -12.65
N VAL A 232 8.08 -9.85 -12.23
CA VAL A 232 7.36 -8.58 -12.11
C VAL A 232 7.29 -8.11 -10.66
N TYR A 233 7.34 -9.03 -9.69
CA TYR A 233 7.21 -8.76 -8.27
C TYR A 233 8.41 -9.33 -7.52
N CYS A 234 9.01 -8.58 -6.60
CA CYS A 234 10.24 -8.97 -5.91
C CYS A 234 10.05 -8.99 -4.40
N THR A 235 10.60 -10.00 -3.73
CA THR A 235 10.69 -10.08 -2.27
C THR A 235 12.15 -10.19 -1.86
N ASN A 236 12.61 -9.37 -0.91
CA ASN A 236 14.01 -9.34 -0.48
C ASN A 236 14.16 -9.52 1.03
N SER A 237 15.25 -10.18 1.45
CA SER A 237 15.70 -10.23 2.85
C SER A 237 16.99 -9.44 3.06
N PRO A 238 16.99 -8.28 3.72
CA PRO A 238 18.23 -7.58 4.04
C PRO A 238 18.81 -7.84 5.43
N PRO A 239 20.15 -7.93 5.63
CA PRO A 239 20.79 -7.85 6.94
C PRO A 239 21.32 -6.44 7.24
N LEU A 240 21.71 -6.20 8.50
CA LEU A 240 22.49 -5.02 8.89
C LEU A 240 23.97 -5.13 8.50
N THR A 241 24.54 -3.96 8.28
CA THR A 241 25.92 -3.65 7.89
C THR A 241 26.99 -4.13 8.88
N HIS A 242 28.17 -4.36 8.31
CA HIS A 242 29.41 -4.71 9.00
C HIS A 242 29.70 -3.87 10.25
N HIS A 243 30.23 -4.56 11.26
CA HIS A 243 30.98 -3.96 12.35
C HIS A 243 31.95 -2.88 11.84
N CYS A 244 31.80 -1.66 12.34
CA CYS A 244 32.89 -0.71 12.36
C CYS A 244 33.97 -1.30 13.29
N THR A 245 34.98 -1.96 12.72
CA THR A 245 36.13 -2.43 13.47
C THR A 245 37.07 -1.25 13.76
N ARG A 246 37.08 -0.88 15.05
CA ARG A 246 38.04 -0.07 15.82
C ARG A 246 38.23 1.40 15.44
#